data_AF-A0A969TJ89-F1
#
_entry.id   AF-A0A969TJ89-F1
#
_cell.length_a   1.000
_cell.length_b   1.000
_cell.length_c   1.000
_cell.angle_alpha   90.00
_cell.angle_beta   90.00
_cell.angle_gamma   90.00
#
_symmetry.space_group_name_H-M   'P 1'
#
loop_
_entity.id
_entity.type
_entity.pdbx_description
1 polymer ?
#
loop_
_entity_poly.entity_id
_entity_poly.type
_entity_poly.pdbx_seq_one_letter_code
_entity_poly.pdbx_strand_id
1 'polypeptide(L)'
;MREYQPAGVSPAAYRGDRLSISRFYRREFPALLWELRLPLAVALIAAGSGMALGIWLATNNGYIERILPATIVDQVGRTTYPPSLLLVLFIFLNNIRVSILANVFSLFSFGLFAFLTPFFAFAQVAFVSSMLAVRGGEWLALDDASPLTFLLGYVIPHGIIELPTFILSAAIGLRIGASVLSPPPGFSVAQNILWAFASFAKVWLFVILPLTLVAAMLEGLVTTSVLQSLY
;
A
#
# COMPACT_ATOMS: atom_id res chain seq x y z
N MET A 1 9.50 -4.89 -30.81
CA MET A 1 8.22 -5.60 -30.61
C MET A 1 7.81 -5.49 -29.13
N ARG A 2 6.52 -5.62 -28.78
CA ARG A 2 6.04 -5.65 -27.38
C ARG A 2 6.01 -7.12 -26.94
N GLU A 3 6.72 -7.48 -25.88
CA GLU A 3 6.66 -8.85 -25.33
C GLU A 3 5.44 -9.02 -24.43
N TYR A 4 5.11 -8.02 -23.62
CA TYR A 4 3.86 -8.00 -22.88
C TYR A 4 2.68 -7.99 -23.85
N GLN A 5 1.86 -9.04 -23.78
CA GLN A 5 0.55 -9.09 -24.43
C GLN A 5 -0.53 -8.94 -23.35
N PRO A 6 -1.63 -8.23 -23.65
CA PRO A 6 -2.75 -8.13 -22.72
C PRO A 6 -3.38 -9.50 -22.48
N ALA A 7 -4.09 -9.61 -21.36
CA ALA A 7 -4.92 -10.76 -21.06
C ALA A 7 -5.89 -11.06 -22.24
N GLY A 8 -5.86 -12.30 -22.76
CA GLY A 8 -6.64 -12.71 -23.95
C GLY A 8 -5.80 -13.08 -25.19
N VAL A 9 -4.50 -12.79 -25.21
CA VAL A 9 -3.59 -13.29 -26.26
C VAL A 9 -3.09 -14.68 -25.91
N SER A 10 -3.33 -15.67 -26.79
CA SER A 10 -2.95 -17.07 -26.57
C SER A 10 -1.50 -17.20 -26.08
N PRO A 11 -1.22 -18.05 -25.06
CA PRO A 11 0.14 -18.33 -24.62
C PRO A 11 1.08 -18.77 -25.74
N ALA A 12 0.55 -19.40 -26.80
CA ALA A 12 1.33 -19.82 -27.97
C ALA A 12 1.84 -18.64 -28.83
N ALA A 13 1.29 -17.44 -28.66
CA ALA A 13 1.75 -16.23 -29.34
C ALA A 13 2.93 -15.55 -28.61
N TYR A 14 3.33 -16.04 -27.43
CA TYR A 14 4.53 -15.56 -26.74
C TYR A 14 5.79 -16.06 -27.43
N ARG A 15 6.64 -15.12 -27.84
CA ARG A 15 7.95 -15.43 -28.46
C ARG A 15 8.99 -15.94 -27.46
N GLY A 16 8.74 -15.75 -26.15
CA GLY A 16 9.71 -16.07 -25.10
C GLY A 16 10.97 -15.20 -25.22
N ASP A 17 10.81 -13.89 -25.40
CA ASP A 17 11.97 -13.02 -25.47
C ASP A 17 12.68 -13.02 -24.11
N ARG A 18 14.00 -12.83 -24.11
CA ARG A 18 14.75 -12.75 -22.85
C ARG A 18 14.25 -11.57 -22.01
N LEU A 19 14.18 -11.74 -20.69
CA LEU A 19 13.86 -10.68 -19.73
C LEU A 19 14.77 -9.46 -19.98
N SER A 20 14.17 -8.28 -20.12
CA SER A 20 14.89 -7.02 -20.28
C SER A 20 14.31 -5.97 -19.35
N ILE A 21 15.14 -5.51 -18.40
CA ILE A 21 14.75 -4.48 -17.41
C ILE A 21 14.32 -3.18 -18.12
N SER A 22 15.08 -2.75 -19.13
CA SER A 22 14.72 -1.54 -19.90
C SER A 22 13.39 -1.70 -20.65
N ARG A 23 13.13 -2.88 -21.23
CA ARG A 23 11.85 -3.16 -21.91
C ARG A 23 10.70 -3.15 -20.90
N PHE A 24 10.91 -3.73 -19.72
CA PHE A 24 9.92 -3.75 -18.65
C PHE A 24 9.46 -2.34 -18.31
N TYR A 25 10.38 -1.45 -17.89
CA TYR A 25 10.01 -0.09 -17.49
C TYR A 25 9.44 0.77 -18.62
N ARG A 26 9.97 0.63 -19.85
CA ARG A 26 9.55 1.51 -20.97
C ARG A 26 8.29 1.06 -21.68
N ARG A 27 7.94 -0.23 -21.62
CA ARG A 27 6.86 -0.79 -22.46
C ARG A 27 5.90 -1.69 -21.69
N GLU A 28 6.40 -2.60 -20.86
CA GLU A 28 5.54 -3.57 -20.19
C GLU A 28 4.82 -2.95 -19.00
N PHE A 29 5.53 -2.21 -18.15
CA PHE A 29 4.97 -1.62 -16.93
C PHE A 29 3.86 -0.59 -17.22
N PRO A 30 4.01 0.36 -18.16
CA PRO A 30 2.91 1.27 -18.51
C PRO A 30 1.68 0.54 -19.07
N ALA A 31 1.90 -0.53 -19.86
CA ALA A 31 0.81 -1.33 -20.40
C ALA A 31 0.11 -2.15 -19.30
N LEU A 32 0.86 -2.68 -18.33
CA LEU A 32 0.33 -3.32 -17.12
C LEU A 32 -0.50 -2.35 -16.28
N LEU A 33 -0.04 -1.12 -16.06
CA LEU A 33 -0.81 -0.10 -15.34
C LEU A 33 -2.15 0.19 -16.02
N TRP A 34 -2.18 0.20 -17.35
CA TRP A 34 -3.42 0.35 -18.10
C TRP A 34 -4.37 -0.86 -17.93
N GLU A 35 -3.85 -2.09 -17.91
CA GLU A 35 -4.65 -3.29 -17.58
C GLU A 35 -5.18 -3.20 -16.14
N LEU A 36 -4.38 -2.69 -15.21
CA LEU A 36 -4.72 -2.56 -13.80
C LEU A 36 -5.62 -1.36 -13.47
N ARG A 37 -6.09 -0.56 -14.42
CA ARG A 37 -6.89 0.65 -14.14
C ARG A 37 -8.13 0.41 -13.28
N LEU A 38 -8.83 -0.70 -13.48
CA LEU A 38 -10.01 -1.07 -12.68
C LEU A 38 -9.59 -1.57 -11.28
N PRO A 39 -8.67 -2.54 -11.15
CA PRO A 39 -8.11 -2.88 -9.84
C PRO A 39 -7.52 -1.70 -9.07
N LEU A 40 -6.87 -0.75 -9.76
CA LEU A 40 -6.37 0.51 -9.17
C LEU A 40 -7.52 1.37 -8.65
N ALA A 41 -8.60 1.54 -9.42
CA ALA A 41 -9.78 2.24 -8.95
C ALA A 41 -10.38 1.58 -7.69
N VAL A 42 -10.43 0.26 -7.64
CA VAL A 42 -10.90 -0.49 -6.46
C VAL A 42 -9.94 -0.32 -5.27
N ALA A 43 -8.62 -0.32 -5.50
CA ALA A 43 -7.64 -0.05 -4.46
C ALA A 43 -7.74 1.39 -3.91
N LEU A 44 -8.04 2.37 -4.78
CA LEU A 44 -8.33 3.75 -4.37
C LEU A 44 -9.64 3.87 -3.58
N ILE A 45 -10.67 3.10 -3.95
CA ILE A 45 -11.90 2.99 -3.16
C ILE A 45 -11.60 2.40 -1.78
N ALA A 46 -10.72 1.39 -1.69
CA ALA A 46 -10.29 0.83 -0.42
C ALA A 46 -9.57 1.87 0.45
N ALA A 47 -8.64 2.64 -0.13
CA ALA A 47 -7.99 3.75 0.57
C ALA A 47 -9.01 4.80 1.06
N GLY A 48 -9.96 5.19 0.20
CA GLY A 48 -11.00 6.16 0.53
C GLY A 48 -11.97 5.68 1.61
N SER A 49 -12.38 4.41 1.58
CA SER A 49 -13.26 3.83 2.59
C SER A 49 -12.53 3.63 3.93
N GLY A 50 -11.25 3.28 3.89
CA GLY A 50 -10.38 3.27 5.06
C GLY A 50 -10.28 4.64 5.70
N MET A 51 -9.97 5.67 4.90
CA MET A 51 -9.93 7.06 5.35
C MET A 51 -11.25 7.51 5.99
N ALA A 52 -12.39 7.22 5.34
CA ALA A 52 -13.71 7.52 5.88
C ALA A 52 -13.97 6.82 7.22
N LEU A 53 -13.60 5.54 7.35
CA LEU A 53 -13.70 4.81 8.60
C LEU A 53 -12.81 5.44 9.69
N GLY A 54 -11.57 5.80 9.38
CA GLY A 54 -10.66 6.42 10.34
C GLY A 54 -11.19 7.74 10.89
N ILE A 55 -11.71 8.62 10.03
CA ILE A 55 -12.37 9.87 10.43
C ILE A 55 -13.60 9.58 11.29
N TRP A 56 -14.43 8.63 10.86
CA TRP A 56 -15.65 8.26 11.59
C TRP A 56 -15.32 7.73 12.99
N LEU A 57 -14.33 6.85 13.13
CA LEU A 57 -13.89 6.32 14.42
C LEU A 57 -13.36 7.42 15.36
N ALA A 58 -12.59 8.37 14.83
CA ALA A 58 -12.05 9.47 15.63
C ALA A 58 -13.14 10.45 16.10
N THR A 59 -14.09 10.80 15.23
CA THR A 59 -15.20 11.71 15.53
C THR A 59 -16.28 11.08 16.40
N ASN A 60 -16.36 9.75 16.43
CA ASN A 60 -17.25 8.97 17.29
C ASN A 60 -16.45 8.26 18.41
N ASN A 61 -15.51 8.99 19.02
CA ASN A 61 -14.52 8.50 19.99
C ASN A 61 -15.11 7.74 21.21
N GLY A 62 -16.38 7.97 21.57
CA GLY A 62 -17.06 7.23 22.63
C GLY A 62 -17.09 5.71 22.44
N TYR A 63 -16.86 5.20 21.22
CA TYR A 63 -16.65 3.78 20.94
C TYR A 63 -15.19 3.35 21.16
N ILE A 64 -14.22 4.15 20.74
CA ILE A 64 -12.79 3.84 20.84
C ILE A 64 -12.34 3.88 22.31
N GLU A 65 -12.76 4.87 23.09
CA GLU A 65 -12.43 4.99 24.52
C GLU A 65 -12.96 3.83 25.37
N ARG A 66 -13.97 3.10 24.87
CA ARG A 66 -14.50 1.89 25.52
C ARG A 66 -13.70 0.63 25.18
N ILE A 67 -12.99 0.62 24.06
CA ILE A 67 -12.30 -0.56 23.52
C ILE A 67 -10.78 -0.46 23.78
N LEU A 68 -10.22 0.75 23.71
CA LEU A 68 -8.81 1.02 23.91
C LEU A 68 -8.58 1.81 25.20
N PRO A 69 -7.62 1.40 26.05
CA PRO A 69 -7.20 2.19 27.20
C PRO A 69 -6.79 3.60 26.79
N ALA A 70 -7.16 4.61 27.59
CA ALA A 70 -6.82 6.02 27.34
C ALA A 70 -5.31 6.24 27.12
N THR A 71 -4.46 5.45 27.81
CA THR A 71 -3.00 5.49 27.67
C THR A 71 -2.51 5.17 26.25
N ILE A 72 -3.18 4.26 25.53
CA ILE A 72 -2.83 3.95 24.13
C ILE A 72 -3.20 5.13 23.25
N VAL A 73 -4.38 5.70 23.48
CA VAL A 73 -4.90 6.83 22.69
C VAL A 73 -4.04 8.10 22.89
N ASP A 74 -3.49 8.30 24.09
CA ASP A 74 -2.63 9.45 24.42
C ASP A 74 -1.21 9.37 23.85
N GLN A 75 -0.76 8.17 23.48
CA GLN A 75 0.53 7.94 22.82
C GLN A 75 0.42 7.95 21.29
N VAL A 76 -0.81 8.01 20.74
CA VAL A 76 -1.04 8.05 19.29
C VAL A 76 -0.38 9.29 18.69
N GLY A 77 0.55 9.09 17.76
CA GLY A 77 1.29 10.17 17.09
C GLY A 77 2.50 10.69 17.86
N ARG A 78 2.83 10.12 19.04
CA ARG A 78 3.94 10.56 19.91
C ARG A 78 5.03 9.50 20.12
N THR A 79 5.00 8.39 19.39
CA THR A 79 6.02 7.35 19.51
C THR A 79 7.29 7.74 18.76
N THR A 80 8.34 8.09 19.49
CA THR A 80 9.63 8.48 18.93
C THR A 80 10.67 7.38 19.18
N TYR A 81 11.04 6.65 18.11
CA TYR A 81 12.15 5.71 18.13
C TYR A 81 13.40 6.38 17.54
N PRO A 82 14.61 6.06 18.04
CA PRO A 82 15.83 6.59 17.44
C PRO A 82 16.04 6.03 16.03
N PRO A 83 16.57 6.85 15.10
CA PRO A 83 16.97 6.40 13.77
C PRO A 83 17.89 5.18 13.86
N SER A 84 17.54 4.08 13.20
CA SER A 84 18.38 2.87 13.23
C SER A 84 18.19 1.97 12.01
N LEU A 85 19.28 1.34 11.57
CA LEU A 85 19.23 0.35 10.49
C LEU A 85 18.43 -0.90 10.86
N LEU A 86 18.37 -1.25 12.15
CA LEU A 86 17.55 -2.36 12.63
C LEU A 86 16.05 -2.06 12.46
N LEU A 87 15.63 -0.82 12.73
CA LEU A 87 14.26 -0.39 12.47
C LEU A 87 13.93 -0.41 10.98
N VAL A 88 14.84 0.09 10.13
CA VAL A 88 14.70 -0.02 8.66
C VAL A 88 14.48 -1.47 8.23
N LEU A 89 15.31 -2.40 8.72
CA LEU A 89 15.18 -3.82 8.40
C LEU A 89 13.84 -4.39 8.88
N PHE A 90 13.40 -4.05 10.09
CA PHE A 90 12.12 -4.49 10.64
C PHE A 90 10.93 -4.02 9.79
N ILE A 91 10.88 -2.72 9.46
CA ILE A 91 9.84 -2.12 8.62
C ILE A 91 9.85 -2.78 7.25
N PHE A 92 11.02 -2.88 6.62
CA PHE A 92 11.19 -3.47 5.30
C PHE A 92 10.69 -4.92 5.25
N LEU A 93 11.10 -5.77 6.20
CA LEU A 93 10.67 -7.16 6.27
C LEU A 93 9.18 -7.30 6.55
N ASN A 94 8.62 -6.44 7.42
CA ASN A 94 7.18 -6.41 7.66
C ASN A 94 6.40 -6.06 6.39
N ASN A 95 6.83 -5.01 5.69
CA ASN A 95 6.17 -4.52 4.48
C ASN A 95 6.25 -5.51 3.32
N ILE A 96 7.40 -6.17 3.12
CA ILE A 96 7.53 -7.28 2.17
C ILE A 96 6.58 -8.43 2.53
N ARG A 97 6.56 -8.84 3.81
CA ARG A 97 5.71 -9.92 4.28
C ARG A 97 4.24 -9.62 4.01
N VAL A 98 3.77 -8.42 4.37
CA VAL A 98 2.39 -7.99 4.12
C VAL A 98 2.09 -7.97 2.62
N SER A 99 2.97 -7.37 1.80
CA SER A 99 2.79 -7.30 0.35
C SER A 99 2.68 -8.69 -0.29
N ILE A 100 3.57 -9.63 0.05
CA ILE A 100 3.54 -10.99 -0.50
C ILE A 100 2.28 -11.73 -0.02
N LEU A 101 2.02 -11.77 1.28
CA LEU A 101 0.91 -12.54 1.83
C LEU A 101 -0.44 -12.00 1.35
N ALA A 102 -0.63 -10.69 1.31
CA ALA A 102 -1.86 -10.08 0.83
C ALA A 102 -2.13 -10.46 -0.64
N ASN A 103 -1.12 -10.43 -1.50
CA ASN A 103 -1.25 -10.80 -2.91
C ASN A 103 -1.48 -12.29 -3.11
N VAL A 104 -0.74 -13.15 -2.42
CA VAL A 104 -0.89 -14.61 -2.52
C VAL A 104 -2.26 -15.06 -2.01
N PHE A 105 -2.68 -14.58 -0.84
CA PHE A 105 -3.99 -14.93 -0.29
C PHE A 105 -5.16 -14.24 -0.99
N SER A 106 -4.90 -13.24 -1.84
CA SER A 106 -5.94 -12.66 -2.68
C SER A 106 -6.55 -13.66 -3.65
N LEU A 107 -5.80 -14.68 -4.06
CA LEU A 107 -6.32 -15.78 -4.89
C LEU A 107 -7.51 -16.49 -4.21
N PHE A 108 -7.37 -16.77 -2.91
CA PHE A 108 -8.35 -17.54 -2.13
C PHE A 108 -9.46 -16.68 -1.52
N SER A 109 -9.22 -15.38 -1.40
CA SER A 109 -10.14 -14.41 -0.79
C SER A 109 -10.79 -13.47 -1.80
N PHE A 110 -10.63 -13.74 -3.10
CA PHE A 110 -11.13 -12.91 -4.19
C PHE A 110 -10.68 -11.44 -4.10
N GLY A 111 -9.45 -11.21 -3.64
CA GLY A 111 -8.84 -9.88 -3.54
C GLY A 111 -9.06 -9.17 -2.20
N LEU A 112 -9.74 -9.77 -1.23
CA LEU A 112 -10.03 -9.13 0.07
C LEU A 112 -8.75 -8.69 0.81
N PHE A 113 -7.73 -9.56 0.93
CA PHE A 113 -6.53 -9.17 1.67
C PHE A 113 -5.75 -8.03 1.00
N ALA A 114 -5.72 -8.01 -0.34
CA ALA A 114 -5.15 -6.89 -1.08
C ALA A 114 -5.97 -5.61 -0.90
N PHE A 115 -7.30 -5.69 -0.90
CA PHE A 115 -8.19 -4.56 -0.59
C PHE A 115 -7.90 -3.99 0.80
N LEU A 116 -7.75 -4.85 1.80
CA LEU A 116 -7.56 -4.45 3.19
C LEU A 116 -6.22 -3.72 3.44
N THR A 117 -5.23 -3.89 2.57
CA THR A 117 -3.91 -3.28 2.75
C THR A 117 -3.93 -1.74 2.72
N PRO A 118 -4.34 -1.07 1.62
CA PRO A 118 -4.51 0.38 1.60
C PRO A 118 -5.68 0.83 2.48
N PHE A 119 -6.71 0.00 2.69
CA PHE A 119 -7.80 0.32 3.61
C PHE A 119 -7.26 0.63 5.02
N PHE A 120 -6.49 -0.27 5.62
CA PHE A 120 -5.98 -0.07 6.98
C PHE A 120 -4.91 1.02 7.05
N ALA A 121 -4.02 1.12 6.06
CA ALA A 121 -3.01 2.17 6.02
C ALA A 121 -3.64 3.58 6.04
N PHE A 122 -4.64 3.81 5.18
CA PHE A 122 -5.34 5.09 5.13
C PHE A 122 -6.28 5.29 6.33
N ALA A 123 -6.90 4.22 6.85
CA ALA A 123 -7.68 4.30 8.08
C ALA A 123 -6.85 4.76 9.27
N GLN A 124 -5.63 4.22 9.44
CA GLN A 124 -4.74 4.60 10.52
C GLN A 124 -4.31 6.06 10.41
N VAL A 125 -3.85 6.51 9.24
CA VAL A 125 -3.45 7.90 9.00
C VAL A 125 -4.61 8.87 9.28
N ALA A 126 -5.80 8.55 8.77
CA ALA A 126 -6.99 9.37 8.93
C ALA A 126 -7.51 9.39 10.36
N PHE A 127 -7.45 8.25 11.06
CA PHE A 127 -7.81 8.14 12.46
C PHE A 127 -6.90 9.02 13.34
N VAL A 128 -5.58 8.89 13.20
CA VAL A 128 -4.60 9.65 14.01
C VAL A 128 -4.78 11.16 13.80
N SER A 129 -4.77 11.61 12.55
CA SER A 129 -4.93 13.04 12.21
C SER A 129 -6.26 13.62 12.69
N SER A 130 -7.36 12.87 12.56
CA SER A 130 -8.68 13.30 13.03
C SER A 130 -8.78 13.30 14.56
N MET A 131 -8.13 12.33 15.23
CA MET A 131 -8.13 12.26 16.70
C MET A 131 -7.39 13.45 17.32
N LEU A 132 -6.28 13.87 16.71
CA LEU A 132 -5.56 15.09 17.11
C LEU A 132 -6.47 16.33 17.01
N ALA A 133 -7.24 16.45 15.93
CA ALA A 133 -8.19 17.55 15.75
C ALA A 133 -9.33 17.53 16.79
N VAL A 134 -9.95 16.37 17.03
CA VAL A 134 -11.04 16.21 18.00
C VAL A 134 -10.60 16.52 19.43
N ARG A 135 -9.31 16.30 19.75
CA ARG A 135 -8.70 16.62 21.05
C ARG A 135 -8.32 18.10 21.22
N GLY A 136 -8.72 18.96 20.27
CA GLY A 136 -8.47 20.40 20.33
C GLY A 136 -7.20 20.85 19.61
N GLY A 137 -6.51 19.96 18.89
CA GLY A 137 -5.37 20.33 18.05
C GLY A 137 -5.80 21.16 16.85
N GLU A 138 -5.24 22.36 16.71
CA GLU A 138 -5.51 23.22 15.56
C GLU A 138 -4.72 22.76 14.33
N TRP A 139 -5.39 22.65 13.17
CA TRP A 139 -4.80 22.14 11.94
C TRP A 139 -3.57 22.93 11.46
N LEU A 140 -3.52 24.23 11.69
CA LEU A 140 -2.46 25.11 11.16
C LEU A 140 -1.52 25.66 12.24
N ALA A 141 -1.66 25.23 13.50
CA ALA A 141 -0.81 25.70 14.58
C ALA A 141 0.66 25.26 14.44
N LEU A 142 0.91 24.16 13.71
CA LEU A 142 2.24 23.58 13.48
C LEU A 142 2.99 23.25 14.78
N ASP A 143 2.24 22.93 15.85
CA ASP A 143 2.74 22.43 17.13
C ASP A 143 2.64 20.89 17.22
N ASP A 144 2.90 20.34 18.40
CA ASP A 144 2.91 18.90 18.68
C ASP A 144 1.52 18.26 18.59
N ALA A 145 0.47 19.05 18.85
CA ALA A 145 -0.93 18.64 18.80
C ALA A 145 -1.56 18.79 17.41
N SER A 146 -0.89 19.47 16.47
CA SER A 146 -1.44 19.79 15.15
C SER A 146 -1.53 18.56 14.24
N PRO A 147 -2.71 18.26 13.66
CA PRO A 147 -2.86 17.24 12.63
C PRO A 147 -1.93 17.42 11.43
N LEU A 148 -1.66 18.68 11.03
CA LEU A 148 -0.78 18.95 9.89
C LEU A 148 0.68 18.65 10.23
N THR A 149 1.14 18.92 11.45
CA THR A 149 2.47 18.50 11.91
C THR A 149 2.62 16.98 11.82
N PHE A 150 1.61 16.22 12.24
CA PHE A 150 1.61 14.76 12.08
C PHE A 150 1.70 14.36 10.61
N LEU A 151 0.88 14.93 9.72
CA LEU A 151 0.91 14.57 8.31
C LEU A 151 2.27 14.91 7.67
N LEU A 152 2.81 16.10 7.91
CA LEU A 152 4.06 16.56 7.30
C LEU A 152 5.31 15.90 7.91
N GLY A 153 5.30 15.68 9.23
CA GLY A 153 6.45 15.16 9.98
C GLY A 153 6.50 13.64 10.05
N TYR A 154 5.34 12.98 10.20
CA TYR A 154 5.25 11.53 10.25
C TYR A 154 4.94 10.95 8.87
N VAL A 155 3.82 11.33 8.25
CA VAL A 155 3.29 10.58 7.08
C VAL A 155 4.06 10.87 5.80
N ILE A 156 4.24 12.14 5.44
CA ILE A 156 4.78 12.54 4.13
C ILE A 156 6.19 12.01 3.85
N PRO A 157 7.16 12.05 4.79
CA PRO A 157 8.56 11.73 4.46
C PRO A 157 8.75 10.33 3.87
N HIS A 158 8.02 9.32 4.34
CA HIS A 158 8.04 7.96 3.79
C HIS A 158 6.78 7.62 2.98
N GLY A 159 5.61 8.14 3.39
CA GLY A 159 4.29 7.84 2.83
C GLY A 159 4.12 8.26 1.37
N ILE A 160 4.88 9.26 0.89
CA ILE A 160 4.88 9.64 -0.52
C ILE A 160 5.35 8.51 -1.45
N ILE A 161 6.18 7.59 -0.95
CA ILE A 161 6.62 6.39 -1.67
C ILE A 161 5.79 5.19 -1.27
N GLU A 162 5.56 5.02 0.04
CA GLU A 162 4.87 3.85 0.57
C GLU A 162 3.44 3.72 0.08
N LEU A 163 2.63 4.79 0.20
CA LEU A 163 1.19 4.72 -0.09
C LEU A 163 0.91 4.39 -1.57
N PRO A 164 1.56 5.04 -2.57
CA PRO A 164 1.39 4.64 -3.96
C PRO A 164 1.87 3.22 -4.25
N THR A 165 2.95 2.78 -3.58
CA THR A 165 3.49 1.42 -3.72
C THR A 165 2.48 0.38 -3.25
N PHE A 166 1.82 0.60 -2.10
CA PHE A 166 0.82 -0.32 -1.58
C PHE A 166 -0.53 -0.24 -2.29
N ILE A 167 -0.91 0.90 -2.88
CA ILE A 167 -2.05 0.98 -3.81
C ILE A 167 -1.79 0.12 -5.05
N LEU A 168 -0.58 0.20 -5.64
CA LEU A 168 -0.19 -0.64 -6.76
C LEU A 168 -0.16 -2.13 -6.39
N SER A 169 0.43 -2.46 -5.22
CA SER A 169 0.46 -3.82 -4.68
C SER A 169 -0.97 -4.38 -4.50
N ALA A 170 -1.89 -3.57 -3.98
CA ALA A 170 -3.29 -3.94 -3.81
C ALA A 170 -3.99 -4.17 -5.14
N ALA A 171 -3.77 -3.32 -6.14
CA ALA A 171 -4.34 -3.48 -7.47
C ALA A 171 -3.93 -4.80 -8.12
N ILE A 172 -2.67 -5.23 -7.95
CA ILE A 172 -2.20 -6.52 -8.44
C ILE A 172 -2.90 -7.66 -7.70
N GLY A 173 -3.01 -7.59 -6.38
CA GLY A 173 -3.67 -8.63 -5.59
C GLY A 173 -5.16 -8.75 -5.91
N LEU A 174 -5.84 -7.62 -6.12
CA LEU A 174 -7.21 -7.58 -6.64
C LEU A 174 -7.32 -8.24 -8.03
N ARG A 175 -6.34 -8.02 -8.92
CA ARG A 175 -6.28 -8.70 -10.22
C ARG A 175 -6.05 -10.20 -10.08
N ILE A 176 -5.23 -10.65 -9.14
CA ILE A 176 -5.03 -12.07 -8.79
C ILE A 176 -6.36 -12.66 -8.31
N GLY A 177 -7.05 -12.01 -7.37
CA GLY A 177 -8.35 -12.50 -6.88
C GLY A 177 -9.42 -12.58 -7.98
N ALA A 178 -9.48 -11.58 -8.84
CA ALA A 178 -10.40 -11.57 -9.99
C ALA A 178 -10.06 -12.63 -11.05
N SER A 179 -8.82 -13.13 -11.09
CA SER A 179 -8.39 -14.09 -12.11
C SER A 179 -9.12 -15.43 -12.06
N VAL A 180 -9.67 -15.78 -10.89
CA VAL A 180 -10.49 -16.98 -10.69
C VAL A 180 -11.90 -16.81 -11.26
N LEU A 181 -12.44 -15.60 -11.20
CA LEU A 181 -13.85 -15.31 -11.51
C LEU A 181 -14.09 -14.99 -12.98
N SER A 182 -13.13 -14.36 -13.65
CA SER A 182 -13.30 -13.87 -15.02
C SER A 182 -12.05 -14.15 -15.86
N PRO A 183 -11.91 -15.37 -16.41
CA PRO A 183 -10.91 -15.64 -17.42
C PRO A 183 -11.23 -14.87 -18.72
N PRO A 184 -10.23 -14.24 -19.35
CA PRO A 184 -10.39 -13.66 -20.69
C PRO A 184 -10.82 -14.73 -21.72
N PRO A 185 -11.48 -14.34 -22.83
CA PRO A 185 -11.75 -15.26 -23.92
C PRO A 185 -10.49 -15.98 -24.39
N GLY A 186 -10.58 -17.30 -24.56
CA GLY A 186 -9.45 -18.13 -24.99
C GLY A 186 -8.45 -18.51 -23.90
N PHE A 187 -8.68 -18.11 -22.63
CA PHE A 187 -7.87 -18.53 -21.48
C PHE A 187 -8.63 -19.53 -20.61
N SER A 188 -7.93 -20.56 -20.13
CA SER A 188 -8.40 -21.32 -18.99
C SER A 188 -8.23 -20.52 -17.70
N VAL A 189 -8.98 -20.88 -16.65
CA VAL A 189 -8.83 -20.28 -15.31
C VAL A 189 -7.39 -20.42 -14.82
N ALA A 190 -6.78 -21.61 -14.97
CA ALA A 190 -5.40 -21.84 -14.58
C ALA A 190 -4.40 -20.95 -15.33
N GLN A 191 -4.61 -20.74 -16.64
CA GLN A 191 -3.76 -19.84 -17.43
C GLN A 191 -3.89 -18.38 -16.97
N ASN A 192 -5.10 -17.92 -16.64
CA ASN A 192 -5.33 -16.56 -16.15
C ASN A 192 -4.71 -16.33 -14.76
N ILE A 193 -4.78 -17.34 -13.88
CA ILE A 193 -4.11 -17.31 -12.57
C ILE A 193 -2.59 -17.21 -12.75
N LEU A 194 -2.02 -18.09 -13.58
CA LEU A 194 -0.57 -18.08 -13.85
C LEU A 194 -0.12 -16.75 -14.45
N TRP A 195 -0.92 -16.17 -15.35
CA TRP A 195 -0.70 -14.85 -15.93
C TRP A 195 -0.67 -13.73 -14.88
N ALA A 196 -1.64 -13.74 -13.96
CA ALA A 196 -1.72 -12.79 -12.87
C ALA A 196 -0.50 -12.89 -11.94
N PHE A 197 -0.08 -14.11 -11.57
CA PHE A 197 1.12 -14.31 -10.75
C PHE A 197 2.43 -13.98 -11.46
N ALA A 198 2.53 -14.21 -12.78
CA ALA A 198 3.70 -13.79 -13.56
C ALA A 198 3.82 -12.26 -13.61
N SER A 199 2.69 -11.57 -13.77
CA SER A 199 2.63 -10.11 -13.72
C SER A 199 2.98 -9.59 -12.33
N PHE A 200 2.45 -10.22 -11.28
CA PHE A 200 2.82 -9.95 -9.89
C PHE A 200 4.32 -10.11 -9.66
N ALA A 201 4.94 -11.23 -10.01
CA ALA A 201 6.35 -11.47 -9.78
C ALA A 201 7.23 -10.37 -10.42
N LYS A 202 6.92 -9.94 -11.65
CA LYS A 202 7.65 -8.87 -12.32
C LYS A 202 7.49 -7.51 -11.62
N VAL A 203 6.25 -7.08 -11.38
CA VAL A 203 6.01 -5.77 -10.75
C VAL A 203 6.49 -5.76 -9.31
N TRP A 204 6.34 -6.88 -8.60
CA TRP A 204 6.79 -7.02 -7.24
C TRP A 204 8.32 -6.90 -7.14
N LEU A 205 9.05 -7.65 -7.98
CA LEU A 205 10.51 -7.65 -7.95
C LEU A 205 11.12 -6.34 -8.44
N PHE A 206 10.60 -5.77 -9.53
CA PHE A 206 11.20 -4.59 -10.15
C PHE A 206 10.64 -3.27 -9.64
N VAL A 207 9.47 -3.23 -9.02
CA VAL A 207 8.85 -1.95 -8.58
C VAL A 207 8.57 -1.95 -7.09
N ILE A 208 7.78 -2.90 -6.59
CA ILE A 208 7.34 -2.88 -5.18
C ILE A 208 8.52 -3.07 -4.24
N LEU A 209 9.33 -4.11 -4.43
CA LEU A 209 10.47 -4.42 -3.60
C LEU A 209 11.46 -3.23 -3.44
N PRO A 210 11.96 -2.60 -4.52
CA PRO A 210 12.86 -1.46 -4.38
C PRO A 210 12.18 -0.23 -3.76
N LEU A 211 10.92 0.07 -4.09
CA LEU A 211 10.22 1.21 -3.50
C LEU A 211 9.92 1.01 -2.01
N THR A 212 9.57 -0.21 -1.60
CA THR A 212 9.39 -0.57 -0.19
C THR A 212 10.70 -0.45 0.60
N LEU A 213 11.85 -0.78 0.00
CA LEU A 213 13.15 -0.55 0.63
C LEU A 213 13.41 0.93 0.84
N VAL A 214 13.19 1.76 -0.19
CA VAL A 214 13.38 3.21 -0.09
C VAL A 214 12.43 3.81 0.96
N ALA A 215 11.16 3.40 0.97
CA ALA A 215 10.20 3.84 1.98
C ALA A 215 10.64 3.46 3.40
N ALA A 216 11.10 2.21 3.62
CA ALA A 216 11.58 1.78 4.93
C ALA A 216 12.84 2.54 5.38
N MET A 217 13.74 2.89 4.45
CA MET A 217 14.89 3.75 4.75
C MET A 217 14.45 5.17 5.14
N LEU A 218 13.49 5.74 4.42
CA LEU A 218 12.93 7.05 4.75
C LEU A 218 12.19 7.03 6.09
N GLU A 219 11.47 5.97 6.41
CA GLU A 219 10.77 5.85 7.69
C GLU A 219 11.75 5.67 8.85
N GLY A 220 12.60 4.64 8.77
CA GLY A 220 13.49 4.27 9.86
C GLY A 220 14.64 5.25 10.12
N LEU A 221 14.99 6.12 9.15
CA LEU A 221 16.07 7.10 9.28
C LEU A 221 15.58 8.55 9.27
N VAL A 222 14.78 8.94 8.27
CA VAL A 222 14.40 10.35 8.06
C VAL A 222 13.19 10.72 8.90
N THR A 223 12.10 9.93 8.81
CA THR A 223 10.86 10.19 9.54
C THR A 223 11.11 10.21 11.05
N THR A 224 11.84 9.21 11.57
CA THR A 224 12.25 9.16 12.97
C THR A 224 13.07 10.37 13.40
N SER A 225 14.01 10.84 12.57
CA SER A 225 14.80 12.05 12.85
C SER A 225 13.94 13.31 12.87
N VAL A 226 12.98 13.43 11.94
CA VAL A 226 12.05 14.56 11.88
C VAL A 226 11.17 14.58 13.13
N LEU A 227 10.63 13.43 13.55
CA LEU A 227 9.85 13.35 14.78
C LEU A 227 10.65 13.75 16.02
N GLN A 228 11.91 13.31 16.14
CA GLN A 228 12.80 13.72 17.24
C GLN A 228 13.08 15.22 17.29
N SER A 229 12.97 15.92 16.15
CA SER A 229 13.14 17.38 16.13
C SER A 229 11.84 18.15 16.44
N LEU A 230 10.69 17.50 16.28
CA LEU A 230 9.37 18.09 16.47
C LEU A 230 8.81 17.86 17.89
N TYR A 231 9.20 16.76 18.54
CA TYR A 231 8.72 16.31 19.86
C TYR A 231 9.89 16.04 20.81
#